data_AF-A0A3M1PAK6-F1
#
_entry.id   AF-A0A3M1PAK6-F1
#
_cell.length_a   1.000
_cell.length_b   1.000
_cell.length_c   1.000
_cell.angle_alpha   90.00
_cell.angle_beta   90.00
_cell.angle_gamma   90.00
#
_symmetry.space_group_name_H-M   'P 1'
#
loop_
_entity.id
_entity.type
_entity.pdbx_description
1 polymer ?
#
loop_
_entity_poly.entity_id
_entity_poly.type
_entity_poly.pdbx_seq_one_letter_code
_entity_poly.pdbx_strand_id
1 'polypeptide(L)'
;MQTIIMTVGTSLRTNDDRDLPQDRKRPWFTNENRFANKCIFKDLSEPLAWMKTADPELISAETNTLWRLDLDASDRILLLHSATHSGQECAEVLQAYFQEHWGQQQVDLEPLPEINYELDEYGSPLERMAKLLRLRIEQAQKNSLVTLAATGGFKAQTMVMGLVGNALEVPVCYIHEAYRTLVYLPYINSSGQPEPKSFTAELPESGRSRDQVIQVQSEKQGHHRPKSWKKVEKILQDLPWVDLVRFDSQAFAAPKNNVKGAPRDLPDGRKALWLHLYDSDQSHIAVVVETTGHTPEHMKAAATELRERLGRIF
;
A
#
# COMPACT_ATOMS: atom_id res chain seq x y z
N MET A 1 -7.39 13.53 -3.27
CA MET A 1 -7.91 12.23 -3.73
C MET A 1 -6.83 11.50 -4.53
N GLN A 2 -6.65 10.21 -4.33
CA GLN A 2 -5.77 9.35 -5.13
C GLN A 2 -6.58 8.19 -5.72
N THR A 3 -6.07 7.60 -6.80
CA THR A 3 -6.60 6.37 -7.40
C THR A 3 -5.56 5.26 -7.25
N ILE A 4 -5.93 4.17 -6.58
CA ILE A 4 -5.14 2.95 -6.51
C ILE A 4 -5.66 1.97 -7.57
N ILE A 5 -4.78 1.56 -8.48
CA ILE A 5 -5.07 0.50 -9.45
C ILE A 5 -4.32 -0.73 -9.00
N MET A 6 -5.05 -1.79 -8.63
CA MET A 6 -4.48 -2.95 -7.95
C MET A 6 -4.89 -4.25 -8.65
N THR A 7 -3.95 -5.18 -8.83
CA THR A 7 -4.28 -6.54 -9.24
C THR A 7 -4.82 -7.36 -8.07
N VAL A 8 -5.84 -8.16 -8.34
CA VAL A 8 -6.47 -9.09 -7.38
C VAL A 8 -6.05 -10.52 -7.69
N GLY A 9 -5.47 -11.17 -6.70
CA GLY A 9 -5.21 -12.62 -6.72
C GLY A 9 -6.26 -13.40 -5.93
N THR A 10 -5.94 -14.66 -5.63
CA THR A 10 -6.81 -15.53 -4.83
C THR A 10 -6.36 -15.63 -3.37
N SER A 11 -5.51 -14.72 -2.90
CA SER A 11 -4.88 -14.78 -1.57
C SER A 11 -5.91 -14.82 -0.43
N LEU A 12 -7.06 -14.16 -0.60
CA LEU A 12 -8.20 -14.26 0.31
C LEU A 12 -8.66 -15.71 0.54
N ARG A 13 -8.58 -16.55 -0.50
CA ARG A 13 -8.95 -17.97 -0.45
C ARG A 13 -7.79 -18.88 -0.08
N THR A 14 -6.58 -18.53 -0.51
CA THR A 14 -5.45 -19.47 -0.57
C THR A 14 -4.36 -19.21 0.46
N ASN A 15 -4.39 -18.06 1.15
CA ASN A 15 -3.44 -17.78 2.22
C ASN A 15 -3.48 -18.88 3.28
N ASP A 16 -2.30 -19.19 3.80
CA ASP A 16 -2.13 -20.30 4.71
C ASP A 16 -2.40 -19.89 6.16
N ASP A 17 -3.34 -20.57 6.80
CA ASP A 17 -3.71 -20.38 8.21
C ASP A 17 -3.21 -21.50 9.11
N ARG A 18 -2.31 -22.38 8.64
CA ARG A 18 -1.82 -23.53 9.45
C ARG A 18 -1.33 -23.11 10.83
N ASP A 19 -0.56 -22.03 10.89
CA ASP A 19 0.10 -21.54 12.09
C ASP A 19 -0.75 -20.55 12.90
N LEU A 20 -1.95 -20.21 12.42
CA LEU A 20 -2.86 -19.34 13.17
C LEU A 20 -3.61 -20.13 14.26
N PRO A 21 -3.92 -19.49 15.40
CA PRO A 21 -4.90 -20.00 16.35
C PRO A 21 -6.23 -20.34 15.68
N GLN A 22 -6.94 -21.36 16.15
CA GLN A 22 -8.14 -21.90 15.49
C GLN A 22 -9.25 -20.84 15.31
N ASP A 23 -9.41 -19.94 16.28
CA ASP A 23 -10.36 -18.83 16.29
C ASP A 23 -9.99 -17.70 15.31
N ARG A 24 -8.77 -17.72 14.76
CA ARG A 24 -8.28 -16.76 13.77
C ARG A 24 -8.21 -17.32 12.34
N LYS A 25 -8.39 -18.63 12.15
CA LYS A 25 -8.35 -19.27 10.82
C LYS A 25 -9.56 -18.87 9.98
N ARG A 26 -9.40 -18.84 8.65
CA ARG A 26 -10.54 -18.67 7.74
C ARG A 26 -11.50 -19.87 7.85
N PRO A 27 -12.83 -19.63 7.86
CA PRO A 27 -13.83 -20.71 7.87
C PRO A 27 -13.64 -21.73 6.73
N TRP A 28 -13.24 -21.25 5.55
CA TRP A 28 -13.00 -22.05 4.35
C TRP A 28 -11.56 -22.60 4.25
N PHE A 29 -10.72 -22.47 5.28
CA PHE A 29 -9.33 -22.93 5.21
C PHE A 29 -9.23 -24.42 4.83
N THR A 30 -10.17 -25.26 5.28
CA THR A 30 -10.21 -26.71 4.96
C THR A 30 -10.97 -27.04 3.67
N ASN A 31 -11.47 -26.04 2.94
CA ASN A 31 -12.20 -26.28 1.69
C ASN A 31 -11.23 -26.80 0.61
N GLU A 32 -11.43 -28.03 0.16
CA GLU A 32 -10.63 -28.70 -0.88
C GLU A 32 -10.54 -27.90 -2.20
N ASN A 33 -11.55 -27.07 -2.45
CA ASN A 33 -11.71 -26.31 -3.68
C ASN A 33 -11.13 -24.90 -3.59
N ARG A 34 -10.48 -24.53 -2.47
CA ARG A 34 -9.93 -23.18 -2.29
C ARG A 34 -8.93 -22.77 -3.37
N PHE A 35 -8.25 -23.72 -4.01
CA PHE A 35 -7.33 -23.50 -5.13
C PHE A 35 -7.96 -23.69 -6.53
N ALA A 36 -9.19 -24.20 -6.61
CA ALA A 36 -9.85 -24.49 -7.88
C ALA A 36 -10.48 -23.24 -8.51
N ASN A 37 -10.55 -23.19 -9.85
CA ASN A 37 -11.26 -22.13 -10.58
C ASN A 37 -12.79 -22.34 -10.54
N LYS A 38 -13.37 -22.22 -9.35
CA LYS A 38 -14.81 -22.22 -9.08
C LYS A 38 -15.10 -21.41 -7.84
N CYS A 39 -16.33 -20.91 -7.72
CA CYS A 39 -16.78 -20.24 -6.51
C CYS A 39 -16.83 -21.25 -5.34
N ILE A 40 -16.41 -20.81 -4.16
CA ILE A 40 -16.49 -21.57 -2.91
C ILE A 40 -17.41 -20.93 -1.88
N PHE A 41 -17.67 -19.63 -2.01
CA PHE A 41 -18.59 -18.90 -1.17
C PHE A 41 -20.01 -19.03 -1.72
N LYS A 42 -20.94 -19.36 -0.83
CA LYS A 42 -22.37 -19.40 -1.18
C LYS A 42 -22.92 -17.99 -1.38
N ASP A 43 -22.45 -17.06 -0.56
CA ASP A 43 -22.78 -15.64 -0.56
C ASP A 43 -21.66 -14.87 0.16
N LEU A 44 -21.78 -13.54 0.24
CA LEU A 44 -20.77 -12.67 0.84
C LEU A 44 -20.75 -12.71 2.38
N SER A 45 -21.74 -13.31 3.04
CA SER A 45 -21.92 -13.16 4.49
C SER A 45 -20.80 -13.82 5.30
N GLU A 46 -20.43 -15.06 4.98
CA GLU A 46 -19.36 -15.79 5.67
C GLU A 46 -18.01 -15.07 5.58
N PRO A 47 -17.51 -14.70 4.37
CA PRO A 47 -16.23 -14.02 4.29
C PRO A 47 -16.25 -12.64 4.92
N LEU A 48 -17.31 -11.84 4.74
CA LEU A 48 -17.40 -10.51 5.35
C LEU A 48 -17.43 -10.58 6.88
N ALA A 49 -18.17 -11.53 7.46
CA ALA A 49 -18.22 -11.72 8.90
C ALA A 49 -16.86 -12.05 9.50
N TRP A 50 -16.08 -12.92 8.85
CA TRP A 50 -14.72 -13.24 9.27
C TRP A 50 -13.78 -12.02 9.12
N MET A 51 -13.79 -11.39 7.94
CA MET A 51 -12.90 -10.27 7.61
C MET A 51 -13.08 -9.08 8.56
N LYS A 52 -14.30 -8.81 9.04
CA LYS A 52 -14.60 -7.73 9.99
C LYS A 52 -13.80 -7.82 11.30
N THR A 53 -13.38 -9.02 11.69
CA THR A 53 -12.67 -9.28 12.95
C THR A 53 -11.19 -9.61 12.76
N ALA A 54 -10.77 -9.83 11.51
CA ALA A 54 -9.40 -10.20 11.16
C ALA A 54 -8.51 -8.96 10.97
N ASP A 55 -7.22 -9.13 11.27
CA ASP A 55 -6.24 -8.08 10.96
C ASP A 55 -6.16 -7.90 9.44
N PRO A 56 -6.16 -6.65 8.91
CA PRO A 56 -6.04 -6.38 7.48
C PRO A 56 -4.84 -7.05 6.82
N GLU A 57 -3.75 -7.25 7.54
CA GLU A 57 -2.55 -7.90 7.02
C GLU A 57 -2.72 -9.40 6.76
N LEU A 58 -3.66 -10.03 7.48
CA LEU A 58 -3.91 -11.46 7.38
C LEU A 58 -4.96 -11.78 6.33
N ILE A 59 -5.92 -10.90 6.09
CA ILE A 59 -7.10 -11.17 5.24
C ILE A 59 -6.68 -11.57 3.81
N SER A 60 -5.94 -10.72 3.12
CA SER A 60 -5.45 -10.95 1.75
C SER A 60 -4.25 -10.03 1.45
N ALA A 61 -3.55 -10.27 0.35
CA ALA A 61 -2.48 -9.39 -0.12
C ALA A 61 -3.00 -7.96 -0.41
N GLU A 62 -4.22 -7.87 -0.94
CA GLU A 62 -4.91 -6.64 -1.29
C GLU A 62 -5.23 -5.79 -0.05
N THR A 63 -5.85 -6.40 0.98
CA THR A 63 -6.13 -5.70 2.23
C THR A 63 -4.85 -5.26 2.94
N ASN A 64 -3.81 -6.10 2.89
CA ASN A 64 -2.50 -5.83 3.47
C ASN A 64 -1.83 -4.60 2.83
N THR A 65 -1.95 -4.47 1.50
CA THR A 65 -1.43 -3.33 0.73
C THR A 65 -2.21 -2.06 0.98
N LEU A 66 -3.53 -2.09 0.85
CA LEU A 66 -4.35 -0.88 1.01
C LEU A 66 -4.30 -0.33 2.44
N TRP A 67 -4.23 -1.20 3.46
CA TRP A 67 -3.99 -0.78 4.85
C TRP A 67 -2.69 0.02 4.99
N ARG A 68 -1.62 -0.42 4.31
CA ARG A 68 -0.31 0.25 4.32
C ARG A 68 -0.27 1.52 3.47
N LEU A 69 -1.13 1.63 2.47
CA LEU A 69 -1.28 2.85 1.68
C LEU A 69 -2.05 3.94 2.43
N ASP A 70 -2.66 3.61 3.59
CA ASP A 70 -3.39 4.54 4.47
C ASP A 70 -4.42 5.36 3.70
N LEU A 71 -5.38 4.65 3.09
CA LEU A 71 -6.39 5.25 2.21
C LEU A 71 -7.35 6.16 2.97
N ASP A 72 -7.71 7.25 2.31
CA ASP A 72 -8.86 8.06 2.70
C ASP A 72 -10.16 7.44 2.14
N ALA A 73 -11.31 7.67 2.79
CA ALA A 73 -12.61 7.14 2.32
C ALA A 73 -13.03 7.67 0.94
N SER A 74 -12.51 8.83 0.53
CA SER A 74 -12.74 9.45 -0.78
C SER A 74 -11.80 8.93 -1.87
N ASP A 75 -10.81 8.11 -1.54
CA ASP A 75 -9.92 7.54 -2.54
C ASP A 75 -10.63 6.52 -3.40
N ARG A 76 -10.14 6.40 -4.64
CA ARG A 76 -10.68 5.44 -5.60
C ARG A 76 -9.82 4.19 -5.62
N ILE A 77 -10.47 3.04 -5.64
CA ILE A 77 -9.83 1.73 -5.78
C ILE A 77 -10.37 1.09 -7.06
N LEU A 78 -9.49 0.75 -7.99
CA LEU A 78 -9.81 -0.06 -9.16
C LEU A 78 -9.15 -1.44 -8.98
N LEU A 79 -9.99 -2.45 -8.77
CA LEU A 79 -9.58 -3.83 -8.59
C LEU A 79 -9.59 -4.57 -9.93
N LEU A 80 -8.38 -4.89 -10.40
CA LEU A 80 -8.14 -5.63 -11.64
C LEU A 80 -8.04 -7.12 -11.34
N HIS A 81 -9.07 -7.89 -11.65
CA HIS A 81 -9.11 -9.32 -11.34
C HIS A 81 -8.97 -10.17 -12.61
N SER A 82 -8.45 -11.39 -12.50
CA SER A 82 -8.53 -12.34 -13.62
C SER A 82 -10.00 -12.63 -13.94
N ALA A 83 -10.32 -12.81 -15.22
CA ALA A 83 -11.64 -13.26 -15.68
C ALA A 83 -11.87 -14.76 -15.38
N THR A 84 -11.54 -15.20 -14.16
CA THR A 84 -11.76 -16.54 -13.63
C THR A 84 -12.81 -16.47 -12.52
N HIS A 85 -13.55 -17.56 -12.29
CA HIS A 85 -14.55 -17.60 -11.20
C HIS A 85 -13.93 -17.29 -9.84
N SER A 86 -12.73 -17.82 -9.58
CA SER A 86 -12.03 -17.57 -8.30
C SER A 86 -11.53 -16.13 -8.16
N GLY A 87 -11.06 -15.52 -9.26
CA GLY A 87 -10.57 -14.14 -9.26
C GLY A 87 -11.72 -13.15 -9.08
N GLN A 88 -12.81 -13.36 -9.80
CA GLN A 88 -14.02 -12.55 -9.69
C GLN A 88 -14.63 -12.64 -8.27
N GLU A 89 -14.81 -13.86 -7.74
CA GLU A 89 -15.34 -14.05 -6.38
C GLU A 89 -14.49 -13.33 -5.32
N CYS A 90 -13.16 -13.39 -5.41
CA CYS A 90 -12.29 -12.66 -4.47
C CYS A 90 -12.46 -11.14 -4.62
N ALA A 91 -12.55 -10.64 -5.85
CA ALA A 91 -12.70 -9.22 -6.12
C ALA A 91 -14.04 -8.68 -5.59
N GLU A 92 -15.13 -9.42 -5.78
CA GLU A 92 -16.47 -9.06 -5.27
C GLU A 92 -16.50 -9.02 -3.74
N VAL A 93 -15.92 -10.02 -3.07
CA VAL A 93 -15.81 -10.02 -1.60
C VAL A 93 -14.97 -8.84 -1.10
N LEU A 94 -13.83 -8.56 -1.74
CA LEU A 94 -12.97 -7.44 -1.38
C LEU A 94 -13.66 -6.09 -1.61
N GLN A 95 -14.38 -5.94 -2.73
CA GLN A 95 -15.17 -4.73 -3.01
C GLN A 95 -16.19 -4.48 -1.90
N ALA A 96 -17.00 -5.49 -1.57
CA ALA A 96 -18.00 -5.38 -0.52
C ALA A 96 -17.34 -5.05 0.83
N TYR A 97 -16.24 -5.71 1.18
CA TYR A 97 -15.51 -5.43 2.41
C TYR A 97 -14.99 -3.98 2.48
N PHE A 98 -14.39 -3.48 1.40
CA PHE A 98 -13.89 -2.11 1.35
C PHE A 98 -15.02 -1.07 1.45
N GLN A 99 -16.14 -1.32 0.80
CA GLN A 99 -17.29 -0.42 0.84
C GLN A 99 -17.99 -0.45 2.21
N GLU A 100 -18.32 -1.64 2.73
CA GLU A 100 -19.15 -1.80 3.94
C GLU A 100 -18.37 -1.62 5.24
N HIS A 101 -17.11 -2.07 5.29
CA HIS A 101 -16.32 -2.07 6.53
C HIS A 101 -15.28 -0.97 6.58
N TRP A 102 -14.65 -0.63 5.46
CA TRP A 102 -13.70 0.49 5.40
C TRP A 102 -14.34 1.82 4.99
N GLY A 103 -15.62 1.82 4.60
CA GLY A 103 -16.33 3.01 4.20
C GLY A 103 -15.81 3.64 2.90
N GLN A 104 -15.12 2.85 2.07
CA GLN A 104 -14.58 3.32 0.79
C GLN A 104 -15.71 3.61 -0.18
N GLN A 105 -15.79 4.85 -0.66
CA GLN A 105 -16.92 5.31 -1.46
C GLN A 105 -16.81 4.88 -2.92
N GLN A 106 -15.58 4.65 -3.42
CA GLN A 106 -15.31 4.42 -4.83
C GLN A 106 -14.45 3.16 -5.02
N VAL A 107 -15.11 2.02 -5.16
CA VAL A 107 -14.44 0.73 -5.40
C VAL A 107 -15.04 0.07 -6.62
N ASP A 108 -14.25 0.02 -7.69
CA ASP A 108 -14.65 -0.52 -8.99
C ASP A 108 -13.95 -1.86 -9.25
N LEU A 109 -14.64 -2.76 -9.95
CA LEU A 109 -14.08 -4.01 -10.45
C LEU A 109 -13.89 -3.90 -11.95
N GLU A 110 -12.78 -4.43 -12.44
CA GLU A 110 -12.56 -4.59 -13.87
C GLU A 110 -11.83 -5.90 -14.18
N PRO A 111 -12.39 -6.76 -15.05
CA PRO A 111 -11.72 -7.98 -15.44
C PRO A 111 -10.52 -7.66 -16.33
N LEU A 112 -9.39 -8.30 -16.01
CA LEU A 112 -8.25 -8.39 -16.90
C LEU A 112 -8.54 -9.38 -18.03
N PRO A 113 -8.02 -9.11 -19.24
CA PRO A 113 -8.08 -10.08 -20.33
C PRO A 113 -7.53 -11.44 -19.88
N GLU A 114 -8.25 -12.52 -20.19
CA GLU A 114 -7.78 -13.87 -19.87
C GLU A 114 -6.43 -14.12 -20.51
N ILE A 115 -5.52 -14.74 -19.74
CA ILE A 115 -4.29 -15.29 -20.28
C ILE A 115 -4.64 -16.63 -20.96
N ASN A 116 -5.23 -16.56 -22.15
CA ASN A 116 -5.40 -17.73 -22.99
C ASN A 116 -4.09 -18.01 -23.76
N TYR A 117 -3.70 -19.27 -23.86
CA TYR A 117 -2.52 -19.69 -24.62
C TYR A 117 -2.81 -19.82 -26.12
N GLU A 118 -4.06 -19.63 -26.53
CA GLU A 118 -4.46 -19.60 -27.93
C GLU A 118 -4.26 -18.19 -28.48
N LEU A 119 -3.49 -18.08 -29.57
CA LEU A 119 -3.20 -16.82 -30.24
C LEU A 119 -4.51 -16.23 -30.78
N ASP A 120 -4.96 -15.12 -30.20
CA ASP A 120 -6.06 -14.33 -30.76
C ASP A 120 -5.55 -13.23 -31.69
N GLU A 121 -6.43 -12.76 -32.58
CA GLU A 121 -6.13 -11.69 -33.55
C GLU A 121 -5.96 -10.31 -32.89
N TYR A 122 -6.23 -10.17 -31.59
CA TYR A 122 -6.25 -8.92 -30.84
C TYR A 122 -4.96 -8.65 -30.04
N GLY A 123 -3.95 -9.52 -30.20
CA GLY A 123 -2.62 -9.43 -29.55
C GLY A 123 -2.59 -10.15 -28.21
N SER A 124 -1.41 -10.34 -27.62
CA SER A 124 -1.30 -11.16 -26.41
C SER A 124 -2.12 -10.61 -25.22
N PRO A 125 -2.59 -11.46 -24.29
CA PRO A 125 -3.29 -11.03 -23.07
C PRO A 125 -2.56 -9.93 -22.28
N LEU A 126 -1.21 -10.00 -22.26
CA LEU A 126 -0.36 -9.01 -21.59
C LEU A 126 -0.34 -7.66 -22.32
N GLU A 127 -0.37 -7.65 -23.66
CA GLU A 127 -0.50 -6.40 -24.43
C GLU A 127 -1.87 -5.75 -24.21
N ARG A 128 -2.94 -6.56 -24.17
CA ARG A 128 -4.29 -6.06 -23.87
C ARG A 128 -4.35 -5.48 -22.46
N MET A 129 -3.74 -6.14 -21.47
CA MET A 129 -3.59 -5.59 -20.13
C MET A 129 -2.80 -4.27 -20.13
N ALA A 130 -1.70 -4.17 -20.88
CA ALA A 130 -0.91 -2.94 -20.95
C ALA A 130 -1.73 -1.77 -21.54
N LYS A 131 -2.51 -2.02 -22.61
CA LYS A 131 -3.42 -1.05 -23.22
C LYS A 131 -4.50 -0.60 -22.22
N LEU A 132 -5.08 -1.54 -21.49
CA LEU A 132 -6.09 -1.27 -20.45
C LEU A 132 -5.51 -0.41 -19.33
N LEU A 133 -4.36 -0.80 -18.78
CA LEU A 133 -3.68 -0.05 -17.72
C LEU A 133 -3.39 1.39 -18.16
N ARG A 134 -2.82 1.58 -19.36
CA ARG A 134 -2.57 2.92 -19.90
C ARG A 134 -3.85 3.76 -19.93
N LEU A 135 -4.94 3.21 -20.47
CA LEU A 135 -6.23 3.91 -20.54
C LEU A 135 -6.73 4.32 -19.15
N ARG A 136 -6.67 3.41 -18.16
CA ARG A 136 -7.16 3.68 -16.80
C ARG A 136 -6.28 4.68 -16.04
N ILE A 137 -4.96 4.59 -16.23
CA ILE A 137 -4.00 5.56 -15.69
C ILE A 137 -4.28 6.96 -16.25
N GLU A 138 -4.35 7.11 -17.57
CA GLU A 138 -4.60 8.40 -18.24
C GLU A 138 -5.96 9.00 -17.84
N GLN A 139 -6.98 8.17 -17.63
CA GLN A 139 -8.29 8.61 -17.14
C GLN A 139 -8.21 9.10 -15.69
N ALA A 140 -7.52 8.38 -14.81
CA ALA A 140 -7.42 8.70 -13.39
C ALA A 140 -6.52 9.91 -13.11
N GLN A 141 -5.42 10.07 -13.87
CA GLN A 141 -4.48 11.20 -13.75
C GLN A 141 -5.12 12.56 -14.02
N LYS A 142 -6.25 12.60 -14.74
CA LYS A 142 -7.00 13.85 -14.96
C LYS A 142 -7.50 14.50 -13.67
N ASN A 143 -7.74 13.71 -12.62
CA ASN A 143 -8.42 14.17 -11.40
C ASN A 143 -7.73 13.71 -10.10
N SER A 144 -6.68 12.89 -10.17
CA SER A 144 -6.07 12.30 -8.98
C SER A 144 -4.64 11.82 -9.22
N LEU A 145 -3.86 11.72 -8.15
CA LEU A 145 -2.61 10.97 -8.17
C LEU A 145 -2.92 9.48 -8.37
N VAL A 146 -2.10 8.77 -9.15
CA VAL A 146 -2.29 7.34 -9.41
C VAL A 146 -1.16 6.55 -8.75
N THR A 147 -1.48 5.41 -8.16
CA THR A 147 -0.49 4.42 -7.69
C THR A 147 -0.90 3.04 -8.19
N LEU A 148 0.06 2.31 -8.73
CA LEU A 148 -0.12 0.92 -9.13
C LEU A 148 0.30 -0.01 -7.98
N ALA A 149 -0.63 -0.80 -7.47
CA ALA A 149 -0.38 -1.77 -6.42
C ALA A 149 -0.28 -3.18 -7.02
N ALA A 150 0.94 -3.66 -7.22
CA ALA A 150 1.24 -4.92 -7.90
C ALA A 150 1.40 -6.09 -6.92
N THR A 151 0.51 -6.19 -5.91
CA THR A 151 0.70 -7.09 -4.75
C THR A 151 -0.05 -8.43 -4.84
N GLY A 152 -1.02 -8.54 -5.74
CA GLY A 152 -1.76 -9.78 -6.03
C GLY A 152 -1.65 -10.19 -7.50
N GLY A 153 -2.11 -11.40 -7.82
CA GLY A 153 -2.27 -11.86 -9.21
C GLY A 153 -1.07 -12.63 -9.80
N PHE A 154 -1.09 -12.79 -11.12
CA PHE A 154 -0.10 -13.58 -11.86
C PHE A 154 1.21 -12.80 -12.06
N LYS A 155 2.38 -13.44 -11.91
CA LYS A 155 3.69 -12.76 -11.98
C LYS A 155 3.89 -11.93 -13.25
N ALA A 156 3.37 -12.40 -14.40
CA ALA A 156 3.46 -11.62 -15.63
C ALA A 156 2.61 -10.33 -15.61
N GLN A 157 1.46 -10.34 -14.94
CA GLN A 157 0.63 -9.16 -14.74
C GLN A 157 1.35 -8.12 -13.87
N THR A 158 1.99 -8.55 -12.78
CA THR A 158 2.86 -7.72 -11.94
C THR A 158 3.99 -7.07 -12.75
N MET A 159 4.64 -7.84 -13.63
CA MET A 159 5.69 -7.30 -14.52
C MET A 159 5.13 -6.24 -15.49
N VAL A 160 3.97 -6.49 -16.09
CA VAL A 160 3.31 -5.51 -16.97
C VAL A 160 2.95 -4.23 -16.22
N MET A 161 2.46 -4.31 -14.98
CA MET A 161 2.24 -3.12 -14.13
C MET A 161 3.53 -2.33 -13.92
N GLY A 162 4.64 -3.01 -13.62
CA GLY A 162 5.95 -2.38 -13.47
C GLY A 162 6.43 -1.65 -14.72
N LEU A 163 6.28 -2.27 -15.88
CA LEU A 163 6.66 -1.70 -17.18
C LEU A 163 5.80 -0.50 -17.57
N VAL A 164 4.47 -0.63 -17.47
CA VAL A 164 3.53 0.44 -17.80
C VAL A 164 3.66 1.60 -16.81
N GLY A 165 3.81 1.31 -15.52
CA GLY A 165 4.05 2.31 -14.49
C GLY A 165 5.32 3.12 -14.76
N ASN A 166 6.42 2.47 -15.10
CA ASN A 166 7.65 3.15 -15.51
C ASN A 166 7.45 4.01 -16.77
N ALA A 167 6.83 3.47 -17.81
CA ALA A 167 6.60 4.17 -19.07
C ALA A 167 5.72 5.42 -18.94
N LEU A 168 4.82 5.44 -17.94
CA LEU A 168 3.90 6.55 -17.67
C LEU A 168 4.28 7.35 -16.41
N GLU A 169 5.44 7.07 -15.84
CA GLU A 169 5.96 7.73 -14.63
C GLU A 169 4.99 7.67 -13.44
N VAL A 170 4.28 6.55 -13.29
CA VAL A 170 3.38 6.26 -12.19
C VAL A 170 4.08 5.36 -11.17
N PRO A 171 4.01 5.66 -9.86
CA PRO A 171 4.64 4.83 -8.84
C PRO A 171 4.00 3.43 -8.80
N VAL A 172 4.85 2.42 -8.73
CA VAL A 172 4.44 1.01 -8.60
C VAL A 172 4.95 0.48 -7.27
N CYS A 173 4.06 -0.06 -6.45
CA CYS A 173 4.41 -0.65 -5.17
C CYS A 173 3.92 -2.09 -5.03
N TYR A 174 4.58 -2.83 -4.15
CA TYR A 174 4.18 -4.18 -3.74
C TYR A 174 4.63 -4.44 -2.30
N ILE A 175 4.07 -5.44 -1.64
CA ILE A 175 4.57 -5.89 -0.33
C ILE A 175 5.63 -6.96 -0.54
N HIS A 176 6.83 -6.72 0.00
CA HIS A 176 7.89 -7.72 -0.01
C HIS A 176 7.72 -8.68 1.18
N GLU A 177 7.65 -9.98 0.90
CA GLU A 177 7.36 -11.02 1.91
C GLU A 177 8.34 -11.01 3.09
N ALA A 178 9.64 -10.87 2.82
CA ALA A 178 10.67 -10.92 3.87
C ALA A 178 10.68 -9.67 4.76
N TYR A 179 10.36 -8.51 4.20
CA TYR A 179 10.44 -7.22 4.91
C TYR A 179 9.09 -6.79 5.48
N ARG A 180 8.01 -7.42 5.04
CA ARG A 180 6.61 -7.13 5.42
C ARG A 180 6.27 -5.64 5.30
N THR A 181 6.88 -4.97 4.32
CA THR A 181 6.77 -3.54 4.06
C THR A 181 6.38 -3.27 2.62
N LEU A 182 5.85 -2.07 2.36
CA LEU A 182 5.66 -1.57 1.01
C LEU A 182 7.02 -1.23 0.41
N VAL A 183 7.30 -1.85 -0.74
CA VAL A 183 8.46 -1.54 -1.58
C VAL A 183 7.97 -0.85 -2.84
N TYR A 184 8.63 0.23 -3.22
CA TYR A 184 8.37 0.94 -4.47
C TYR A 184 9.42 0.57 -5.51
N LEU A 185 8.96 0.21 -6.71
CA LEU A 185 9.86 -0.03 -7.82
C LEU A 185 10.58 1.27 -8.20
N PRO A 186 11.88 1.19 -8.57
CA PRO A 186 12.59 2.36 -9.06
C PRO A 186 11.96 2.84 -10.37
N TYR A 187 12.07 4.15 -10.62
CA TYR A 187 11.91 4.69 -11.96
C TYR A 187 13.16 4.39 -12.77
N ILE A 188 12.99 3.90 -13.98
CA ILE A 188 14.06 3.52 -14.90
C ILE A 188 13.94 4.37 -16.16
N ASN A 189 15.00 5.07 -16.53
CA ASN A 189 15.01 5.87 -17.75
C ASN A 189 15.17 5.02 -19.01
N SER A 190 15.12 5.68 -20.18
CA SER A 190 15.26 5.04 -21.49
C SER A 190 16.62 4.35 -21.73
N SER A 191 17.64 4.64 -20.91
CA SER A 191 18.94 3.94 -20.93
C SER A 191 19.03 2.77 -19.95
N GLY A 192 17.93 2.45 -19.26
CA GLY A 192 17.87 1.36 -18.29
C GLY A 192 18.48 1.70 -16.93
N GLN A 193 18.79 2.98 -16.66
CA GLN A 193 19.38 3.42 -15.40
C GLN A 193 18.29 3.89 -14.43
N PRO A 194 18.45 3.61 -13.11
CA PRO A 194 17.53 4.11 -12.10
C PRO A 194 17.61 5.62 -11.95
N GLU A 195 16.46 6.26 -11.78
CA GLU A 195 16.33 7.70 -11.59
C GLU A 195 15.89 8.05 -10.15
N PRO A 196 16.44 9.12 -9.55
CA PRO A 196 16.06 9.59 -8.22
C PRO A 196 14.73 10.37 -8.25
N LYS A 197 13.76 9.92 -9.04
CA LYS A 197 12.44 10.55 -9.17
C LYS A 197 11.53 10.10 -8.05
N SER A 198 10.87 10.99 -7.33
CA SER A 198 9.83 10.64 -6.34
C SER A 198 8.71 11.67 -6.38
N PHE A 199 7.54 11.32 -5.85
CA PHE A 199 6.55 12.32 -5.52
C PHE A 199 7.15 13.34 -4.53
N THR A 200 6.96 14.63 -4.80
CA THR A 200 7.37 15.72 -3.92
C THR A 200 6.11 16.42 -3.43
N ALA A 201 5.95 16.49 -2.12
CA ALA A 201 4.81 17.13 -1.51
C ALA A 201 4.99 18.65 -1.55
N GLU A 202 4.00 19.38 -2.09
CA GLU A 202 3.99 20.85 -2.14
C GLU A 202 3.60 21.42 -0.77
N LEU A 203 4.53 21.37 0.17
CA LEU A 203 4.39 21.95 1.51
C LEU A 203 5.45 23.05 1.73
N PRO A 204 5.15 24.07 2.55
CA PRO A 204 6.15 25.07 2.94
C PRO A 204 7.37 24.44 3.62
N GLU A 205 8.55 25.04 3.46
CA GLU A 205 9.72 24.63 4.24
C GLU A 205 9.53 24.97 5.73
N SER A 206 10.06 24.15 6.63
CA SER A 206 9.90 24.41 8.07
C SER A 206 10.81 25.52 8.60
N GLY A 207 11.81 25.96 7.84
CA GLY A 207 12.78 26.99 8.26
C GLY A 207 13.72 26.55 9.40
N ARG A 208 13.50 25.37 9.99
CA ARG A 208 14.36 24.78 11.03
C ARG A 208 15.71 24.36 10.44
N SER A 209 16.78 24.44 11.24
CA SER A 209 18.05 23.84 10.84
C SER A 209 17.91 22.31 10.74
N ARG A 210 18.40 21.69 9.65
CA ARG A 210 18.18 20.25 9.37
C ARG A 210 18.79 19.33 10.42
N ASP A 211 19.89 19.73 11.05
CA ASP A 211 20.52 19.04 12.17
C ASP A 211 19.71 19.09 13.48
N GLN A 212 18.67 19.94 13.55
CA GLN A 212 17.81 20.11 14.73
C GLN A 212 16.42 19.48 14.58
N VAL A 213 16.11 18.90 13.41
CA VAL A 213 14.82 18.27 13.12
C VAL A 213 14.63 16.99 13.93
N ILE A 214 15.68 16.23 14.19
CA ILE A 214 15.61 14.92 14.86
C ILE A 214 15.85 15.10 16.37
N GLN A 215 14.79 14.96 17.18
CA GLN A 215 14.82 15.04 18.64
C GLN A 215 14.37 13.72 19.29
N VAL A 216 14.96 12.62 18.82
CA VAL A 216 14.71 11.28 19.35
C VAL A 216 15.86 10.94 20.30
N GLN A 217 15.58 10.89 21.61
CA GLN A 217 16.60 10.54 22.62
C GLN A 217 17.12 9.11 22.38
N SER A 218 18.43 8.89 22.57
CA SER A 218 19.12 7.63 22.24
C SER A 218 18.94 6.52 23.27
N GLU A 219 18.64 6.83 24.54
CA GLU A 219 19.04 5.92 25.63
C GLU A 219 18.02 5.65 26.74
N LYS A 220 16.88 6.36 26.83
CA LYS A 220 16.02 6.25 28.03
C LYS A 220 14.97 5.15 28.02
N GLN A 221 14.82 4.35 26.96
CA GLN A 221 13.66 3.46 26.83
C GLN A 221 13.96 2.05 26.31
N GLY A 222 15.11 1.43 26.60
CA GLY A 222 15.28 -0.03 26.51
C GLY A 222 15.02 -0.73 25.15
N HIS A 223 14.65 0.00 24.10
CA HIS A 223 14.35 -0.50 22.76
C HIS A 223 15.50 -0.10 21.83
N HIS A 224 16.14 -1.08 21.21
CA HIS A 224 17.21 -0.82 20.27
C HIS A 224 16.65 -0.17 19.00
N ARG A 225 17.37 0.83 18.45
CA ARG A 225 16.99 1.43 17.17
C ARG A 225 17.12 0.39 16.05
N PRO A 226 16.13 0.26 15.15
CA PRO A 226 16.25 -0.58 13.95
C PRO A 226 17.48 -0.23 13.11
N LYS A 227 18.01 -1.22 12.39
CA LYS A 227 19.13 -1.03 11.45
C LYS A 227 18.83 0.02 10.39
N SER A 228 17.56 0.13 10.01
CA SER A 228 17.06 1.11 9.04
C SER A 228 17.05 2.55 9.57
N TRP A 229 17.11 2.77 10.90
CA TRP A 229 16.93 4.10 11.51
C TRP A 229 17.85 5.17 10.92
N LYS A 230 19.15 4.90 10.75
CA LYS A 230 20.09 5.89 10.20
C LYS A 230 19.74 6.36 8.78
N LYS A 231 19.21 5.45 7.94
CA LYS A 231 18.76 5.80 6.58
C LYS A 231 17.49 6.64 6.64
N VAL A 232 16.55 6.26 7.51
CA VAL A 232 15.29 6.96 7.70
C VAL A 232 15.50 8.35 8.31
N GLU A 233 16.41 8.47 9.27
CA GLU A 233 16.82 9.74 9.87
C GLU A 233 17.29 10.72 8.81
N LYS A 234 18.16 10.26 7.90
CA LYS A 234 18.62 11.07 6.76
C LYS A 234 17.47 11.47 5.84
N ILE A 235 16.55 10.56 5.50
CA ILE A 235 15.36 10.89 4.69
C ILE A 235 14.55 12.00 5.36
N LEU A 236 14.29 11.89 6.66
CA LEU A 236 13.51 12.89 7.41
C LEU A 236 14.22 14.24 7.50
N GLN A 237 15.55 14.25 7.60
CA GLN A 237 16.36 15.48 7.55
C GLN A 237 16.34 16.14 6.16
N ASP A 238 16.34 15.35 5.09
CA ASP A 238 16.36 15.84 3.71
C ASP A 238 14.98 16.35 3.23
N LEU A 239 13.91 16.10 3.99
CA LEU A 239 12.57 16.57 3.67
C LEU A 239 12.34 18.00 4.21
N PRO A 240 12.11 19.01 3.33
CA PRO A 240 12.05 20.41 3.75
C PRO A 240 10.83 20.74 4.61
N TRP A 241 9.72 20.03 4.39
CA TRP A 241 8.46 20.21 5.13
C TRP A 241 8.42 19.51 6.49
N VAL A 242 9.42 18.67 6.81
CA VAL A 242 9.54 18.11 8.16
C VAL A 242 10.00 19.21 9.09
N ASP A 243 9.20 19.50 10.12
CA ASP A 243 9.55 20.46 11.16
C ASP A 243 10.27 19.77 12.32
N LEU A 244 9.69 18.72 12.89
CA LEU A 244 10.24 18.07 14.07
C LEU A 244 9.93 16.57 14.06
N VAL A 245 10.89 15.76 14.49
CA VAL A 245 10.72 14.32 14.69
C VAL A 245 11.04 13.99 16.14
N ARG A 246 10.08 13.38 16.84
CA ARG A 246 10.24 13.00 18.26
C ARG A 246 9.56 11.68 18.56
N PHE A 247 9.93 11.08 19.68
CA PHE A 247 9.27 9.86 20.15
C PHE A 247 7.79 10.15 20.49
N ASP A 248 6.92 9.24 20.08
CA ASP A 248 5.50 9.21 20.45
C ASP A 248 5.06 7.75 20.60
N SER A 249 4.59 7.37 21.79
CA SER A 249 4.11 6.01 22.05
C SER A 249 2.83 5.68 21.29
N GLN A 250 2.04 6.68 20.86
CA GLN A 250 0.86 6.45 20.04
C GLN A 250 1.23 6.11 18.59
N ALA A 251 2.43 6.50 18.14
CA ALA A 251 2.87 6.24 16.78
C ALA A 251 3.09 4.74 16.48
N PHE A 252 3.12 3.87 17.51
CA PHE A 252 3.13 2.41 17.32
C PHE A 252 1.86 1.88 16.64
N ALA A 253 0.79 2.68 16.58
CA ALA A 253 -0.42 2.35 15.82
C ALA A 253 -0.24 2.50 14.29
N ALA A 254 0.87 3.07 13.82
CA ALA A 254 1.21 3.03 12.39
C ALA A 254 1.63 1.61 11.96
N PRO A 255 1.37 1.21 10.69
CA PRO A 255 1.81 -0.08 10.19
C PRO A 255 3.33 -0.23 10.30
N LYS A 256 3.80 -1.45 10.60
CA LYS A 256 5.23 -1.75 10.72
C LYS A 256 5.97 -1.38 9.44
N ASN A 257 7.11 -0.70 9.60
CA ASN A 257 7.97 -0.18 8.53
C ASN A 257 7.26 0.79 7.59
N ASN A 258 6.31 1.58 8.12
CA ASN A 258 5.49 2.46 7.30
C ASN A 258 5.03 3.70 8.07
N VAL A 259 4.32 4.58 7.35
CA VAL A 259 3.77 5.84 7.81
C VAL A 259 2.24 5.85 7.73
N LYS A 260 1.61 6.54 8.68
CA LYS A 260 0.17 6.79 8.76
C LYS A 260 -0.10 8.24 9.18
N GLY A 261 -1.18 8.85 8.73
CA GLY A 261 -1.63 10.15 9.24
C GLY A 261 -1.95 10.09 10.74
N ALA A 262 -1.42 11.03 11.53
CA ALA A 262 -1.78 11.11 12.94
C ALA A 262 -3.26 11.54 13.08
N PRO A 263 -4.06 10.91 13.98
CA PRO A 263 -5.47 11.23 14.14
C PRO A 263 -5.73 12.57 14.82
N ARG A 264 -4.68 13.22 15.34
CA ARG A 264 -4.75 14.49 16.05
C ARG A 264 -3.81 15.49 15.39
N ASP A 265 -4.32 16.70 15.24
CA ASP A 265 -3.52 17.84 14.82
C ASP A 265 -2.63 18.31 15.98
N LEU A 266 -1.55 19.01 15.62
CA LEU A 266 -0.71 19.73 16.57
C LEU A 266 -1.49 20.91 17.17
N PRO A 267 -1.05 21.47 18.33
CA PRO A 267 -1.76 22.57 18.99
C PRO A 267 -1.97 23.81 18.13
N ASP A 268 -1.13 24.01 17.11
CA ASP A 268 -1.18 25.11 16.16
C ASP A 268 -1.96 24.78 14.86
N GLY A 269 -2.60 23.61 14.80
CA GLY A 269 -3.39 23.14 13.66
C GLY A 269 -2.58 22.45 12.57
N ARG A 270 -1.25 22.33 12.73
CA ARG A 270 -0.43 21.56 11.79
C ARG A 270 -0.71 20.07 11.87
N LYS A 271 -0.51 19.39 10.76
CA LYS A 271 -0.66 17.95 10.62
C LYS A 271 0.62 17.23 11.02
N ALA A 272 0.47 16.00 11.49
CA ALA A 272 1.58 15.13 11.82
C ALA A 272 1.38 13.74 11.22
N LEU A 273 2.48 13.02 11.08
CA LEU A 273 2.49 11.63 10.64
C LEU A 273 3.05 10.76 11.75
N TRP A 274 2.53 9.54 11.87
CA TRP A 274 3.10 8.49 12.71
C TRP A 274 3.93 7.56 11.85
N LEU A 275 5.17 7.31 12.27
CA LEU A 275 6.11 6.42 11.59
C LEU A 275 6.53 5.33 12.58
N HIS A 276 6.37 4.07 12.17
CA HIS A 276 6.79 2.91 12.97
C HIS A 276 7.83 2.12 12.18
N LEU A 277 9.06 2.06 12.68
CA LEU A 277 10.11 1.19 12.15
C LEU A 277 10.26 -0.05 13.03
N TYR A 278 10.33 -1.21 12.42
CA TYR A 278 10.30 -2.50 13.10
C TYR A 278 11.26 -3.49 12.44
N ASP A 279 12.26 -3.95 13.19
CA ASP A 279 13.07 -5.14 12.84
C ASP A 279 12.61 -6.35 13.67
N SER A 280 12.36 -6.14 14.98
CA SER A 280 11.89 -7.15 15.93
C SER A 280 11.24 -6.49 17.15
N ASP A 281 10.62 -7.27 18.04
CA ASP A 281 10.04 -6.76 19.30
C ASP A 281 11.08 -6.11 20.24
N GLN A 282 12.37 -6.42 20.06
CA GLN A 282 13.46 -5.79 20.81
C GLN A 282 14.10 -4.62 20.05
N SER A 283 13.80 -4.49 18.76
CA SER A 283 14.44 -3.55 17.84
C SER A 283 13.37 -2.89 16.97
N HIS A 284 12.66 -1.93 17.56
CA HIS A 284 11.61 -1.16 16.92
C HIS A 284 11.51 0.22 17.55
N ILE A 285 11.04 1.20 16.79
CA ILE A 285 10.83 2.57 17.25
C ILE A 285 9.63 3.17 16.55
N ALA A 286 8.84 3.96 17.27
CA ALA A 286 7.80 4.78 16.69
C ALA A 286 8.04 6.25 17.02
N VAL A 287 7.83 7.10 16.02
CA VAL A 287 8.05 8.53 16.09
C VAL A 287 6.88 9.27 15.47
N VAL A 288 6.60 10.46 15.99
CA VAL A 288 5.77 11.45 15.32
C VAL A 288 6.67 12.34 14.45
N VAL A 289 6.23 12.57 13.22
CA VAL A 289 6.85 13.46 12.23
C VAL A 289 5.91 14.66 12.07
N GLU A 290 6.27 15.77 12.69
CA GLU A 290 5.54 17.04 12.59
C GLU A 290 5.79 17.67 11.22
N THR A 291 4.73 18.04 10.52
CA THR A 291 4.80 18.65 9.19
C THR A 291 4.57 20.16 9.27
N THR A 292 4.84 20.88 8.18
CA THR A 292 4.41 22.29 7.99
C THR A 292 2.98 22.41 7.45
N GLY A 293 2.34 21.30 7.11
CA GLY A 293 1.02 21.26 6.49
C GLY A 293 -0.09 21.51 7.50
N HIS A 294 -1.19 22.16 7.09
CA HIS A 294 -2.35 22.45 7.95
C HIS A 294 -3.65 21.81 7.44
N THR A 295 -3.66 21.28 6.23
CA THR A 295 -4.85 20.69 5.61
C THR A 295 -4.73 19.16 5.50
N PRO A 296 -5.86 18.43 5.41
CA PRO A 296 -5.84 17.01 5.11
C PRO A 296 -5.06 16.66 3.83
N GLU A 297 -5.11 17.53 2.82
CA GLU A 297 -4.38 17.37 1.56
C GLU A 297 -2.87 17.45 1.78
N HIS A 298 -2.40 18.38 2.61
CA HIS A 298 -0.98 18.46 2.97
C HIS A 298 -0.51 17.21 3.71
N MET A 299 -1.31 16.71 4.67
CA MET A 299 -0.98 15.46 5.38
C MET A 299 -0.85 14.29 4.40
N LYS A 300 -1.80 14.18 3.46
CA LYS A 300 -1.81 13.13 2.45
C LYS A 300 -0.58 13.22 1.54
N ALA A 301 -0.25 14.42 1.05
CA ALA A 301 0.92 14.63 0.21
C ALA A 301 2.22 14.27 0.95
N ALA A 302 2.38 14.73 2.19
CA ALA A 302 3.52 14.41 3.04
C ALA A 302 3.64 12.89 3.31
N ALA A 303 2.51 12.23 3.59
CA ALA A 303 2.46 10.78 3.78
C ALA A 303 2.86 10.03 2.51
N THR A 304 2.38 10.44 1.33
CA THR A 304 2.73 9.85 0.03
C THR A 304 4.22 9.99 -0.25
N GLU A 305 4.80 11.18 -0.13
CA GLU A 305 6.23 11.39 -0.36
C GLU A 305 7.09 10.55 0.60
N LEU A 306 6.77 10.60 1.91
CA LEU A 306 7.54 9.85 2.90
C LEU A 306 7.43 8.34 2.67
N ARG A 307 6.25 7.83 2.35
CA ARG A 307 6.03 6.41 2.04
C ARG A 307 6.83 5.96 0.82
N GLU A 308 6.82 6.75 -0.26
CA GLU A 308 7.62 6.44 -1.45
C GLU A 308 9.12 6.40 -1.15
N ARG A 309 9.64 7.35 -0.36
CA ARG A 309 11.06 7.38 0.02
C ARG A 309 11.43 6.21 0.94
N LEU A 310 10.57 5.88 1.90
CA LEU A 310 10.77 4.73 2.80
C LEU A 310 10.75 3.41 2.04
N GLY A 311 9.83 3.22 1.09
CA GLY A 311 9.74 1.97 0.35
C GLY A 311 10.87 1.72 -0.65
N ARG A 312 11.88 2.61 -0.73
CA ARG A 312 13.07 2.44 -1.58
C ARG A 312 14.34 2.09 -0.79
N ILE A 313 14.29 2.12 0.54
CA ILE A 313 15.44 1.78 1.37
C ILE A 313 15.47 0.32 1.82
N PHE A 314 14.37 -0.41 1.61
CA PHE A 314 14.19 -1.84 1.87
C PHE A 314 14.30 -2.62 0.56
#